data_AF-A0A3M2T1V9-F1
#
_entry.id   AF-A0A3M2T1V9-F1
#
_cell.length_a   1.000
_cell.length_b   1.000
_cell.length_c   1.000
_cell.angle_alpha   90.00
_cell.angle_beta   90.00
_cell.angle_gamma   90.00
#
_symmetry.space_group_name_H-M   'P 1'
#
loop_
_entity.id
_entity.type
_entity.pdbx_description
1 polymer ?
#
loop_
_entity_poly.entity_id
_entity_poly.type
_entity_poly.pdbx_seq_one_letter_code
_entity_poly.pdbx_strand_id
1 'polypeptide(L)'
;MVWRCNDPDCACQATPKKANKKPPPLEAVLLDRAQDQVRRLDQPGADLDVTFLPVERMAILRESMPGPDPRTMACKTYIQLDSRNAQFANLQGLSDNSLLLSIRVDKAGRNLRPQMKYRCYWPQPGRGRLYADLVLCGWDEMTLQLLLPASRVKGWKTVALIARTFRRISAHTWNWMVGLKDPPAVAGLDWREIESGMR
;
A
#
# COMPACT_ATOMS: atom_id res chain seq x y z
N MET A 1 3.55 51.20 -9.58
CA MET A 1 4.74 50.75 -8.83
C MET A 1 4.24 49.94 -7.64
N VAL A 2 4.35 48.61 -7.66
CA VAL A 2 3.85 47.75 -6.58
C VAL A 2 4.98 47.57 -5.57
N TRP A 3 4.85 48.20 -4.40
CA TRP A 3 5.78 48.05 -3.30
C TRP A 3 5.67 46.61 -2.77
N ARG A 4 6.68 45.78 -3.01
CA ARG A 4 6.79 44.46 -2.37
C ARG A 4 7.36 44.66 -0.97
N CYS A 5 6.54 44.39 0.05
CA CYS A 5 7.00 44.34 1.42
C CYS A 5 7.86 43.08 1.63
N ASN A 6 9.13 43.26 2.00
CA ASN A 6 10.07 42.16 2.25
C ASN A 6 10.07 41.67 3.71
N ASP A 7 9.09 42.11 4.51
CA ASP A 7 8.92 41.66 5.89
C ASP A 7 8.29 40.25 5.91
N PRO A 8 8.98 39.23 6.46
CA PRO A 8 8.49 37.85 6.53
C PRO A 8 7.26 37.69 7.45
N ASP A 9 7.00 38.65 8.33
CA ASP A 9 5.83 38.67 9.21
C ASP A 9 4.71 39.59 8.66
N CYS A 10 4.85 40.11 7.44
CA CYS A 10 3.79 40.91 6.81
C CYS A 10 2.55 40.05 6.57
N ALA A 11 1.41 40.46 7.13
CA ALA A 11 0.10 39.88 6.84
C ALA A 11 -0.28 39.94 5.33
N CYS A 12 0.45 40.72 4.53
CA CYS A 12 0.33 40.81 3.08
C CYS A 12 0.98 39.66 2.31
N GLN A 13 1.86 38.87 2.94
CA GLN A 13 2.48 37.70 2.31
C GLN A 13 1.63 36.45 2.55
N ALA A 14 1.40 35.67 1.50
CA ALA A 14 0.71 34.39 1.63
C ALA A 14 1.53 33.49 2.58
N THR A 15 0.86 32.95 3.61
CA THR A 15 1.50 32.05 4.57
C THR A 15 2.21 30.93 3.82
N PRO A 16 3.51 30.67 4.07
CA PRO A 16 4.24 29.62 3.37
C PRO A 16 3.48 28.30 3.54
N LYS A 17 3.08 27.70 2.42
CA LYS A 17 2.36 26.42 2.43
C LYS A 17 3.19 25.43 3.23
N LYS A 18 2.65 24.93 4.34
CA LYS A 18 3.29 23.85 5.12
C LYS A 18 3.73 22.78 4.14
N ALA A 19 5.03 22.44 4.16
CA ALA A 19 5.53 21.35 3.36
C ALA A 19 4.68 20.11 3.67
N ASN A 20 4.03 19.56 2.64
CA ASN A 20 3.27 18.33 2.79
C ASN A 20 4.27 17.25 3.24
N LYS A 21 4.28 16.91 4.53
CA LYS A 21 5.07 15.79 5.04
C LYS A 21 4.58 14.56 4.29
N LYS A 22 5.43 13.99 3.43
CA LYS A 22 5.11 12.72 2.78
C LYS A 22 4.89 11.68 3.89
N PRO A 23 3.83 10.87 3.80
CA PRO A 23 3.66 9.78 4.74
C PRO A 23 4.86 8.84 4.65
N PRO A 24 5.27 8.20 5.76
CA PRO A 24 6.39 7.25 5.77
C PRO A 24 6.15 6.15 4.74
N PRO A 25 7.19 5.59 4.12
CA PRO A 25 7.05 4.58 3.08
C PRO A 25 6.31 3.34 3.60
N LEU A 26 5.63 2.64 2.69
CA LEU A 26 5.10 1.32 2.99
C LEU A 26 6.22 0.29 2.90
N GLU A 27 6.26 -0.65 3.84
CA GLU A 27 7.18 -1.78 3.79
C GLU A 27 6.45 -3.03 3.31
N ALA A 28 7.15 -3.85 2.52
CA ALA A 28 6.56 -5.07 1.98
C ALA A 28 7.59 -6.18 1.86
N VAL A 29 7.17 -7.39 2.23
CA VAL A 29 7.99 -8.60 2.11
C VAL A 29 7.21 -9.73 1.45
N LEU A 30 7.92 -10.58 0.72
CA LEU A 30 7.43 -11.87 0.24
C LEU A 30 8.04 -12.99 1.06
N LEU A 31 7.18 -13.91 1.48
CA LEU A 31 7.54 -15.09 2.22
C LEU A 31 7.24 -16.32 1.39
N ASP A 32 8.24 -17.17 1.17
CA ASP A 32 8.05 -18.53 0.69
C ASP A 32 7.72 -19.43 1.86
N ARG A 33 6.55 -20.08 1.81
CA ARG A 33 6.14 -21.02 2.86
C ARG A 33 6.88 -22.35 2.80
N ALA A 34 7.37 -22.74 1.62
CA ALA A 34 8.03 -24.03 1.43
C ALA A 34 9.52 -23.96 1.77
N GLN A 35 10.18 -22.84 1.48
CA GLN A 35 11.64 -22.71 1.57
C GLN A 35 12.10 -21.75 2.67
N ASP A 36 11.19 -21.18 3.47
CA ASP A 36 11.46 -20.18 4.51
C ASP A 36 12.29 -18.98 3.99
N GLN A 37 12.10 -18.65 2.71
CA GLN A 37 12.80 -17.55 2.06
C GLN A 37 12.02 -16.25 2.22
N VAL A 38 12.75 -15.15 2.46
CA VAL A 38 12.18 -13.82 2.59
C VAL A 38 12.80 -12.89 1.55
N ARG A 39 11.96 -12.17 0.80
CA ARG A 39 12.40 -11.10 -0.12
C ARG A 39 11.75 -9.78 0.25
N ARG A 40 12.54 -8.74 0.46
CA ARG A 40 12.03 -7.37 0.63
C ARG A 40 11.67 -6.78 -0.72
N LEU A 41 10.51 -6.14 -0.78
CA LEU A 41 10.03 -5.44 -1.98
C LEU A 41 10.26 -3.93 -1.90
N ASP A 42 10.55 -3.40 -0.71
CA ASP A 42 11.00 -2.02 -0.55
C ASP A 42 12.50 -1.89 -0.87
N GLN A 43 12.89 -0.74 -1.43
CA GLN A 43 14.30 -0.44 -1.72
C GLN A 43 14.62 1.05 -1.54
N PRO A 44 15.87 1.40 -1.18
CA PRO A 44 16.29 2.78 -1.05
C PRO A 44 16.05 3.57 -2.34
N GLY A 45 15.46 4.76 -2.20
CA GLY A 45 15.17 5.65 -3.32
C GLY A 45 13.90 5.32 -4.11
N ALA A 46 13.22 4.19 -3.86
CA ALA A 46 11.90 3.91 -4.40
C ALA A 46 10.79 4.22 -3.38
N ASP A 47 9.63 4.66 -3.87
CA ASP A 47 8.41 4.82 -3.07
C ASP A 47 7.46 3.67 -3.39
N LEU A 48 7.17 2.85 -2.38
CA LEU A 48 6.18 1.78 -2.46
C LEU A 48 4.87 2.25 -1.81
N ASP A 49 3.76 1.99 -2.49
CA ASP A 49 2.44 2.42 -2.07
C ASP A 49 1.38 1.38 -2.43
N VAL A 50 0.24 1.43 -1.73
CA VAL A 50 -0.91 0.57 -2.00
C VAL A 50 -2.19 1.40 -2.05
N THR A 51 -3.04 1.14 -3.03
CA THR A 51 -4.37 1.72 -3.14
C THR A 51 -5.41 0.61 -3.07
N PHE A 52 -6.36 0.74 -2.15
CA PHE A 52 -7.47 -0.20 -2.01
C PHE A 52 -8.71 0.36 -2.69
N LEU A 53 -9.27 -0.41 -3.62
CA LEU A 53 -10.43 -0.04 -4.44
C LEU A 53 -11.58 -1.00 -4.10
N PRO A 54 -12.45 -0.66 -3.12
CA PRO A 54 -13.45 -1.58 -2.59
C PRO A 54 -14.62 -1.86 -3.54
N VAL A 55 -14.91 -0.94 -4.47
CA VAL A 55 -15.96 -1.10 -5.49
C VAL A 55 -15.49 -2.08 -6.56
N GLU A 56 -14.28 -1.87 -7.06
CA GLU A 56 -13.58 -2.68 -8.06
C GLU A 56 -13.05 -4.00 -7.49
N ARG A 57 -13.03 -4.14 -6.15
CA ARG A 57 -12.55 -5.32 -5.41
C ARG A 57 -11.12 -5.69 -5.77
N MET A 58 -10.28 -4.66 -5.87
CA MET A 58 -8.87 -4.81 -6.18
C MET A 58 -8.00 -3.92 -5.30
N ALA A 59 -6.76 -4.35 -5.08
CA ALA A 59 -5.71 -3.51 -4.54
C ALA A 59 -4.67 -3.26 -5.64
N ILE A 60 -4.11 -2.05 -5.68
CA ILE A 60 -3.06 -1.68 -6.62
C ILE A 60 -1.79 -1.41 -5.82
N LEU A 61 -0.80 -2.28 -5.97
CA LEU A 61 0.56 -2.01 -5.54
C LEU A 61 1.24 -1.12 -6.57
N ARG A 62 1.92 -0.08 -6.09
CA ARG A 62 2.66 0.85 -6.93
C ARG A 62 4.06 1.03 -6.39
N GLU A 63 5.05 0.74 -7.21
CA GLU A 63 6.43 1.17 -6.99
C GLU A 63 6.72 2.37 -7.89
N SER A 64 7.24 3.45 -7.32
CA SER A 64 7.67 4.64 -8.03
C SER A 64 9.15 4.87 -7.79
N MET A 65 9.94 4.84 -8.87
CA MET A 65 11.37 5.14 -8.82
C MET A 65 11.64 6.50 -9.48
N PRO A 66 12.50 7.34 -8.89
CA PRO A 66 12.96 8.57 -9.54
C PRO A 66 13.75 8.19 -10.80
N GLY A 67 13.47 8.91 -11.88
CA GLY A 67 14.29 8.88 -13.08
C GLY A 67 15.53 9.77 -12.92
N PRO A 68 16.38 9.84 -13.97
CA PRO A 68 17.59 10.65 -13.95
C PRO A 68 17.30 12.16 -13.80
N ASP A 69 16.15 12.64 -14.28
CA ASP A 69 15.66 13.99 -14.00
C ASP A 69 14.55 13.97 -12.94
N PRO A 70 14.80 14.54 -11.73
CA PRO A 70 13.81 14.58 -10.66
C PRO A 70 12.58 15.46 -10.96
N ARG A 71 12.60 16.30 -12.01
CA ARG A 71 11.50 17.22 -12.34
C ARG A 71 10.45 16.63 -13.28
N THR A 72 10.79 15.62 -14.07
CA THR A 72 9.90 15.17 -15.17
C THR A 72 9.82 13.66 -15.35
N MET A 73 10.73 12.90 -14.76
CA MET A 73 10.95 11.51 -15.12
C MET A 73 10.84 10.60 -13.90
N ALA A 74 9.79 9.79 -13.84
CA ALA A 74 9.65 8.72 -12.84
C ALA A 74 9.16 7.44 -13.52
N CYS A 75 9.73 6.31 -13.11
CA CYS A 75 9.27 4.99 -13.50
C CYS A 75 8.23 4.51 -12.50
N LYS A 76 7.07 4.08 -13.00
CA LYS A 76 6.01 3.55 -12.15
C LYS A 76 5.60 2.16 -12.60
N THR A 77 5.72 1.21 -11.68
CA THR A 77 5.23 -0.16 -11.84
C THR A 77 3.94 -0.29 -11.05
N TYR A 78 2.89 -0.78 -11.69
CA TYR A 78 1.60 -1.04 -11.07
C TYR A 78 1.28 -2.53 -11.16
N ILE A 79 0.87 -3.12 -10.04
CA ILE A 79 0.40 -4.50 -9.96
C ILE A 79 -0.98 -4.51 -9.34
N GLN A 80 -1.92 -5.13 -10.05
CA GLN A 80 -3.28 -5.32 -9.58
C GLN A 80 -3.39 -6.66 -8.86
N LEU A 81 -3.88 -6.60 -7.64
CA LEU A 81 -4.24 -7.76 -6.81
C LEU A 81 -5.75 -7.84 -6.73
N ASP A 82 -6.33 -8.96 -7.15
CA ASP A 82 -7.75 -9.24 -7.08
C ASP A 82 -8.01 -10.73 -6.84
N SER A 83 -9.27 -11.15 -6.76
CA SER A 83 -9.63 -12.53 -6.44
C SER A 83 -9.13 -13.59 -7.44
N ARG A 84 -8.59 -13.20 -8.59
CA ARG A 84 -8.02 -14.12 -9.59
C ARG A 84 -6.56 -14.47 -9.31
N ASN A 85 -5.86 -13.64 -8.54
CA ASN A 85 -4.41 -13.78 -8.30
C ASN A 85 -4.01 -13.58 -6.83
N ALA A 86 -4.93 -13.14 -5.97
CA ALA A 86 -4.65 -12.83 -4.58
C ALA A 86 -5.80 -13.27 -3.67
N GLN A 87 -5.45 -13.88 -2.55
CA GLN A 87 -6.38 -14.26 -1.49
C GLN A 87 -5.98 -13.56 -0.19
N PHE A 88 -6.92 -12.85 0.42
CA PHE A 88 -6.71 -12.27 1.74
C PHE A 88 -6.43 -13.38 2.76
N ALA A 89 -5.35 -13.26 3.52
CA ALA A 89 -4.95 -14.25 4.50
C ALA A 89 -5.15 -13.76 5.94
N ASN A 90 -4.74 -12.54 6.28
CA ASN A 90 -5.04 -11.92 7.56
C ASN A 90 -4.88 -10.39 7.49
N LEU A 91 -5.48 -9.69 8.45
CA LEU A 91 -5.16 -8.31 8.76
C LEU A 91 -4.97 -8.22 10.28
N GLN A 92 -3.76 -7.85 10.69
CA GLN A 92 -3.39 -7.74 12.09
C GLN A 92 -3.06 -6.30 12.44
N GLY A 93 -3.41 -5.87 13.64
CA GLY A 93 -2.99 -4.58 14.18
C GLY A 93 -1.90 -4.75 15.21
N LEU A 94 -0.75 -4.13 14.97
CA LEU A 94 0.41 -4.23 15.85
C LEU A 94 0.28 -3.25 17.03
N SER A 95 1.14 -3.42 18.04
CA SER A 95 1.11 -2.63 19.27
C SER A 95 1.27 -1.12 19.07
N ASP A 96 1.92 -0.72 17.97
CA ASP A 96 2.11 0.69 17.59
C ASP A 96 0.96 1.27 16.75
N ASN A 97 -0.16 0.54 16.61
CA ASN A 97 -1.29 0.86 15.74
C ASN A 97 -0.98 0.85 14.22
N SER A 98 0.14 0.27 13.80
CA SER A 98 0.32 -0.13 12.40
C SER A 98 -0.54 -1.35 12.06
N LEU A 99 -0.75 -1.59 10.77
CA LEU A 99 -1.48 -2.76 10.28
C LEU A 99 -0.56 -3.64 9.43
N LEU A 100 -0.55 -4.93 9.72
CA LEU A 100 0.09 -5.96 8.90
C LEU A 100 -0.96 -6.69 8.08
N LEU A 101 -1.00 -6.44 6.78
CA LEU A 101 -1.87 -7.12 5.83
C LEU A 101 -1.11 -8.30 5.20
N SER A 102 -1.61 -9.51 5.38
CA SER A 102 -1.09 -10.72 4.74
C SER A 102 -2.02 -11.18 3.61
N ILE A 103 -1.44 -11.38 2.42
CA ILE A 103 -2.12 -11.79 1.19
C ILE A 103 -1.38 -12.99 0.62
N ARG A 104 -2.09 -14.08 0.35
CA ARG A 104 -1.55 -15.19 -0.45
C ARG A 104 -1.65 -14.83 -1.92
N VAL A 105 -0.59 -15.08 -2.67
CA VAL A 105 -0.55 -14.87 -4.11
C VAL A 105 -0.31 -16.23 -4.75
N ASP A 106 -1.32 -16.73 -5.45
CA ASP A 106 -1.30 -18.05 -6.06
C ASP A 106 -0.54 -18.00 -7.40
N LYS A 107 0.29 -19.02 -7.67
CA LYS A 107 1.04 -19.19 -8.93
C LYS A 107 1.87 -17.95 -9.23
N ALA A 108 3.02 -17.82 -8.56
CA ALA A 108 3.85 -16.62 -8.64
C ALA A 108 4.03 -16.13 -10.08
N GLY A 109 3.78 -14.83 -10.26
CA GLY A 109 4.08 -14.13 -11.49
C GLY A 109 3.14 -14.36 -12.67
N ARG A 110 2.65 -15.58 -12.92
CA ARG A 110 1.96 -15.91 -14.18
C ARG A 110 0.63 -15.19 -14.38
N ASN A 111 -0.09 -14.95 -13.27
CA ASN A 111 -1.39 -14.26 -13.29
C ASN A 111 -1.31 -12.79 -12.84
N LEU A 112 -0.12 -12.32 -12.46
CA LEU A 112 0.10 -10.90 -12.20
C LEU A 112 0.30 -10.21 -13.55
N ARG A 113 -0.57 -9.26 -13.87
CA ARG A 113 -0.44 -8.44 -15.07
C ARG A 113 0.16 -7.08 -14.69
N PRO A 114 1.50 -6.94 -14.70
CA PRO A 114 2.11 -5.65 -14.42
C PRO A 114 1.71 -4.65 -15.49
N GLN A 115 1.27 -3.47 -15.07
CA GLN A 115 1.18 -2.31 -15.93
C GLN A 115 2.37 -1.41 -15.63
N MET A 116 3.30 -1.29 -16.57
CA MET A 116 4.44 -0.40 -16.43
C MET A 116 4.14 0.89 -17.18
N LYS A 117 4.14 2.02 -16.47
CA LYS A 117 4.00 3.35 -17.08
C LYS A 117 5.34 4.05 -16.98
N TYR A 118 6.00 4.18 -18.13
CA TYR A 118 7.25 4.91 -18.26
C TYR A 118 6.94 6.35 -18.64
N ARG A 119 7.31 7.31 -17.79
CA ARG A 119 7.42 8.73 -18.20
C ARG A 119 8.88 9.13 -18.46
N CYS A 120 9.77 8.16 -18.63
CA CYS A 120 11.17 8.37 -18.91
C CYS A 120 11.75 7.27 -19.78
N TYR A 121 12.75 7.60 -20.59
CA TYR A 121 13.52 6.61 -21.32
C TYR A 121 14.38 5.86 -20.31
N TRP A 122 14.02 4.61 -20.05
CA TRP A 122 14.72 3.78 -19.06
C TRP A 122 15.60 2.79 -19.81
N PRO A 123 16.93 2.88 -19.72
CA PRO A 123 17.81 2.04 -20.52
C PRO A 123 17.83 0.56 -20.10
N GLN A 124 17.26 0.17 -18.95
CA GLN A 124 17.27 -1.23 -18.47
C GLN A 124 16.01 -1.63 -17.67
N PRO A 125 14.90 -2.04 -18.30
CA PRO A 125 13.72 -2.56 -17.59
C PRO A 125 14.12 -3.69 -16.61
N GLY A 126 13.62 -3.65 -15.37
CA GLY A 126 13.84 -4.73 -14.38
C GLY A 126 14.51 -4.37 -13.05
N ARG A 127 14.85 -3.09 -12.77
CA ARG A 127 15.39 -2.69 -11.45
C ARG A 127 14.36 -2.53 -10.33
N GLY A 128 13.07 -2.44 -10.66
CA GLY A 128 12.02 -2.33 -9.66
C GLY A 128 11.82 -3.65 -8.93
N ARG A 129 11.89 -3.65 -7.59
CA ARG A 129 11.70 -4.85 -6.77
C ARG A 129 10.30 -5.42 -6.94
N LEU A 130 9.31 -4.56 -7.18
CA LEU A 130 7.94 -4.98 -7.39
C LEU A 130 7.80 -5.80 -8.69
N TYR A 131 8.59 -5.53 -9.72
CA TYR A 131 8.60 -6.37 -10.92
C TYR A 131 9.53 -7.58 -10.74
N ALA A 132 10.78 -7.35 -10.35
CA ALA A 132 11.79 -8.40 -10.28
C ALA A 132 11.48 -9.48 -9.23
N ASP A 133 11.04 -9.08 -8.04
CA ASP A 133 10.90 -10.00 -6.91
C ASP A 133 9.47 -10.48 -6.69
N LEU A 134 8.45 -9.78 -7.20
CA LEU A 134 7.05 -10.23 -7.13
C LEU A 134 6.53 -10.81 -8.45
N VAL A 135 6.78 -10.16 -9.59
CA VAL A 135 6.26 -10.65 -10.90
C VAL A 135 7.12 -11.76 -11.47
N LEU A 136 8.44 -11.66 -11.40
CA LEU A 136 9.33 -12.72 -11.90
C LEU A 136 9.63 -13.79 -10.86
N CYS A 137 8.94 -13.76 -9.71
CA CYS A 137 9.09 -14.79 -8.68
C CYS A 137 8.67 -16.16 -9.22
N GLY A 138 9.48 -17.18 -8.95
CA GLY A 138 9.25 -18.55 -9.38
C GLY A 138 8.69 -19.48 -8.30
N TRP A 139 8.28 -18.94 -7.14
CA TRP A 139 7.74 -19.73 -6.04
C TRP A 139 6.31 -20.22 -6.33
N ASP A 140 5.95 -21.43 -5.92
CA ASP A 140 4.62 -21.99 -6.21
C ASP A 140 3.51 -21.29 -5.41
N GLU A 141 3.78 -21.03 -4.12
CA GLU A 141 2.92 -20.27 -3.22
C GLU A 141 3.75 -19.26 -2.44
N MET A 142 3.28 -18.01 -2.38
CA MET A 142 3.94 -16.98 -1.59
C MET A 142 2.95 -16.14 -0.79
N THR A 143 3.39 -15.66 0.37
CA THR A 143 2.64 -14.70 1.16
C THR A 143 3.29 -13.33 1.03
N LEU A 144 2.56 -12.39 0.42
CA LEU A 144 2.88 -10.97 0.46
C LEU A 144 2.40 -10.40 1.79
N GLN A 145 3.31 -9.78 2.53
CA GLN A 145 2.99 -8.99 3.71
C GLN A 145 3.24 -7.52 3.42
N LEU A 146 2.25 -6.69 3.73
CA LEU A 146 2.31 -5.24 3.63
C LEU A 146 2.18 -4.65 5.03
N LEU A 147 3.21 -3.92 5.47
CA LEU A 147 3.18 -3.19 6.73
C LEU A 147 2.75 -1.75 6.45
N LEU A 148 1.54 -1.41 6.90
CA LEU A 148 1.00 -0.07 6.83
C LEU A 148 1.32 0.67 8.13
N PRO A 149 2.23 1.66 8.12
CA PRO A 149 2.61 2.37 9.34
C PRO A 149 1.41 3.14 9.90
N ALA A 150 1.36 3.30 11.23
CA ALA A 150 0.23 3.90 11.96
C ALA A 150 -0.22 5.26 11.38
N SER A 151 0.73 6.09 10.95
CA SER A 151 0.47 7.38 10.29
C SER A 151 -0.41 7.32 9.01
N ARG A 152 -0.39 6.18 8.29
CA ARG A 152 -1.23 5.91 7.11
C ARG A 152 -2.56 5.24 7.49
N VAL A 153 -2.68 4.73 8.71
CA VAL A 153 -3.87 4.04 9.22
C VAL A 153 -4.85 5.07 9.79
N LYS A 154 -6.09 5.03 9.31
CA LYS A 154 -7.21 5.87 9.79
C LYS A 154 -8.15 5.05 10.67
N GLY A 155 -7.55 4.30 11.60
CA GLY A 155 -8.25 3.36 12.48
C GLY A 155 -9.07 2.31 11.71
N TRP A 156 -10.26 2.01 12.23
CA TRP A 156 -11.18 1.03 11.66
C TRP A 156 -11.71 1.37 10.27
N LYS A 157 -11.58 2.63 9.81
CA LYS A 157 -11.90 2.99 8.42
C LYS A 157 -10.93 2.32 7.43
N THR A 158 -9.64 2.25 7.77
CA THR A 158 -8.65 1.54 6.96
C THR A 158 -8.87 0.03 7.02
N VAL A 159 -9.22 -0.50 8.20
CA VAL A 159 -9.58 -1.92 8.38
C VAL A 159 -10.76 -2.28 7.49
N ALA A 160 -11.85 -1.51 7.57
CA ALA A 160 -13.02 -1.68 6.72
C ALA A 160 -12.62 -1.59 5.24
N LEU A 161 -11.81 -0.58 4.83
CA LEU A 161 -11.28 -0.39 3.48
C LEU A 161 -10.70 -1.68 2.91
N ILE A 162 -9.73 -2.24 3.63
CA ILE A 162 -9.05 -3.46 3.24
C ILE A 162 -10.02 -4.64 3.21
N ALA A 163 -10.78 -4.85 4.29
CA ALA A 163 -11.71 -5.97 4.41
C ALA A 163 -12.75 -5.96 3.27
N ARG A 164 -13.27 -4.79 2.90
CA ARG A 164 -14.24 -4.64 1.80
C ARG A 164 -13.63 -4.89 0.43
N THR A 165 -12.41 -4.41 0.20
CA THR A 165 -11.65 -4.68 -1.03
C THR A 165 -11.50 -6.18 -1.27
N PHE A 166 -11.19 -6.95 -0.23
CA PHE A 166 -11.07 -8.41 -0.32
C PHE A 166 -12.35 -9.19 -0.03
N ARG A 167 -13.51 -8.52 -0.06
CA ARG A 167 -14.84 -9.12 0.15
C ARG A 167 -15.03 -9.86 1.48
N ARG A 168 -14.28 -9.50 2.52
CA ARG A 168 -14.45 -10.06 3.87
C ARG A 168 -15.66 -9.50 4.61
N ILE A 169 -16.13 -8.33 4.20
CA ILE A 169 -17.34 -7.71 4.75
C ILE A 169 -18.30 -7.27 3.65
N SER A 170 -19.59 -7.20 4.01
CA SER A 170 -20.65 -6.68 3.15
C SER A 170 -20.61 -5.15 3.05
N ALA A 171 -21.38 -4.57 2.12
CA ALA A 171 -21.57 -3.12 2.05
C ALA A 171 -22.31 -2.55 3.27
N HIS A 172 -23.20 -3.33 3.89
CA HIS A 172 -23.89 -2.94 5.11
C HIS A 172 -22.91 -2.86 6.30
N THR A 173 -22.12 -3.92 6.49
CA THR A 173 -21.07 -3.97 7.53
C THR A 173 -20.04 -2.86 7.34
N TRP A 174 -19.67 -2.57 6.10
CA TRP A 174 -18.84 -1.41 5.76
C TRP A 174 -19.40 -0.11 6.31
N ASN A 175 -20.65 0.23 5.96
CA ASN A 175 -21.30 1.48 6.35
C ASN A 175 -21.34 1.61 7.88
N TRP A 176 -21.61 0.51 8.57
CA TRP A 176 -21.58 0.45 10.03
C TRP A 176 -20.18 0.73 10.58
N MET A 177 -19.14 0.04 10.11
CA MET A 177 -17.75 0.21 10.58
C MET A 177 -17.21 1.62 10.35
N VAL A 178 -17.48 2.22 9.18
CA VAL A 178 -16.99 3.58 8.87
C VAL A 178 -17.76 4.67 9.60
N GLY A 179 -18.96 4.35 10.10
CA GLY A 179 -19.84 5.22 10.86
C GLY A 179 -19.63 5.18 12.37
N LEU A 180 -18.70 4.36 12.88
CA LEU A 180 -18.36 4.32 14.30
C LEU A 180 -17.83 5.71 14.75
N LYS A 181 -18.46 6.27 15.79
CA LYS A 181 -18.05 7.56 16.38
C LYS A 181 -16.74 7.42 17.15
N ASP A 182 -16.66 6.38 17.98
CA ASP A 182 -15.50 6.08 18.84
C ASP A 182 -15.02 4.65 18.57
N PRO A 183 -14.39 4.40 17.41
CA PRO A 183 -13.89 3.07 17.09
C PRO A 183 -12.75 2.68 18.06
N PRO A 184 -12.66 1.40 18.45
CA PRO A 184 -11.55 0.95 19.28
C PRO A 184 -10.20 1.14 18.56
N ALA A 185 -9.10 1.04 19.32
CA ALA A 185 -7.78 0.98 18.72
C ALA A 185 -7.68 -0.19 17.72
N VAL A 186 -6.80 -0.06 16.73
CA VAL A 186 -6.51 -1.18 15.83
C VAL A 186 -5.47 -2.11 16.43
N ALA A 187 -4.67 -1.66 17.39
CA ALA A 187 -3.72 -2.52 18.10
C ALA A 187 -4.40 -3.74 18.72
N GLY A 188 -3.84 -4.93 18.49
CA GLY A 188 -4.41 -6.20 18.94
C GLY A 188 -5.51 -6.76 18.02
N LEU A 189 -5.87 -6.08 16.93
CA LEU A 189 -6.74 -6.64 15.91
C LEU A 189 -6.13 -7.92 15.33
N ASP A 190 -6.91 -9.01 15.28
CA ASP A 190 -6.66 -10.15 14.40
C ASP A 190 -7.94 -10.50 13.63
N TRP A 191 -7.92 -10.29 12.31
CA TRP A 191 -9.10 -10.51 11.49
C TRP A 191 -9.52 -11.98 11.42
N ARG A 192 -8.59 -12.94 11.52
CA ARG A 192 -8.94 -14.37 11.52
C ARG A 192 -9.74 -14.74 12.75
N GLU A 193 -9.39 -14.18 13.90
CA GLU A 193 -10.13 -14.42 15.15
C GLU A 193 -11.55 -13.85 15.06
N ILE A 194 -11.69 -12.63 14.51
CA ILE A 194 -13.00 -12.01 14.25
C ILE A 194 -13.84 -12.87 13.31
N GLU A 195 -13.28 -13.31 12.17
CA GLU A 195 -14.01 -14.16 11.22
C GLU A 195 -14.42 -15.51 11.82
N SER A 196 -13.60 -16.06 12.72
CA SER A 196 -13.88 -17.34 13.38
C SER A 196 -15.02 -17.22 14.39
N GLY A 197 -15.11 -16.08 15.10
CA GLY A 197 -16.22 -15.81 16.02
C GLY A 197 -17.54 -15.38 15.35
N MET A 198 -17.53 -15.11 14.04
CA MET A 198 -18.74 -14.80 13.25
C MET A 198 -19.42 -16.04 12.65
N ARG A 199 -18.77 -17.21 12.72
CA ARG A 199 -19.29 -18.50 12.24
C ARG A 199 -19.93 -19.26 13.38
#